data_AF-A0A7S2IUX8-F1
#
_entry.id   AF-A0A7S2IUX8-F1
#
_cell.length_a   1.000
_cell.length_b   1.000
_cell.length_c   1.000
_cell.angle_alpha   90.00
_cell.angle_beta   90.00
_cell.angle_gamma   90.00
#
_symmetry.space_group_name_H-M   'P 1'
#
loop_
_entity.id
_entity.type
_entity.pdbx_description
1 polymer ?
#
loop_
_entity_poly.entity_id
_entity_poly.type
_entity_poly.pdbx_seq_one_letter_code
_entity_poly.pdbx_strand_id
1 'polypeptide(L)'
;RKKKHRERLPVVITYSHFLPHPKLHRGPKFLGEVEGSTTLGAQLKALGSKVHLFGHTHWDIDTSIGGVRYMQRPLGYPKERRESLRRISISTASSTDWHESPPLALIWHPVHLM
;
A
#
# COMPACT_ATOMS: atom_id res chain seq x y z
N ARG A 1 10.71 35.82 -18.95
CA ARG A 1 11.18 34.82 -17.95
C ARG A 1 10.62 33.45 -18.33
N LYS A 2 11.42 32.54 -18.91
CA LYS A 2 10.97 31.18 -19.26
C LYS A 2 10.82 30.36 -17.97
N LYS A 3 9.62 29.85 -17.67
CA LYS A 3 9.40 28.91 -16.56
C LYS A 3 10.13 27.60 -16.88
N LYS A 4 11.20 27.31 -16.14
CA LYS A 4 11.91 26.03 -16.22
C LYS A 4 10.96 24.97 -15.65
N HIS A 5 10.33 24.17 -16.51
CA HIS A 5 9.60 22.99 -16.04
C HIS A 5 10.61 22.07 -15.35
N ARG A 6 10.51 21.92 -14.02
CA ARG A 6 11.23 20.85 -13.31
C ARG A 6 10.70 19.55 -13.88
N GLU A 7 11.55 18.78 -14.54
CA GLU A 7 11.23 17.40 -14.89
C GLU A 7 10.83 16.67 -13.61
N ARG A 8 9.60 16.18 -13.57
CA ARG A 8 9.12 15.36 -12.47
C ARG A 8 9.66 13.95 -12.69
N LEU A 9 10.47 13.47 -11.75
CA LEU A 9 10.88 12.07 -11.74
C LEU A 9 9.64 11.17 -11.68
N PRO A 10 9.68 9.99 -12.34
CA PRO A 10 8.57 9.06 -12.32
C PRO A 10 8.29 8.58 -10.89
N VAL A 11 7.01 8.43 -10.57
CA VAL A 11 6.58 7.82 -9.31
C VAL A 11 6.61 6.32 -9.46
N VAL A 12 7.41 5.64 -8.63
CA VAL A 12 7.56 4.19 -8.68
C VAL A 12 6.60 3.52 -7.70
N ILE A 13 5.68 2.72 -8.24
CA ILE A 13 4.79 1.84 -7.48
C ILE A 13 5.29 0.41 -7.66
N THR A 14 5.45 -0.33 -6.57
CA THR A 14 5.91 -1.72 -6.59
C THR A 14 4.85 -2.65 -6.02
N TYR A 15 4.95 -3.94 -6.33
CA TYR A 15 4.08 -4.95 -5.72
C TYR A 15 4.82 -6.27 -5.50
N SER A 16 4.38 -7.03 -4.51
CA SER A 16 4.82 -8.41 -4.27
C SER A 16 3.72 -9.19 -3.56
N HIS A 17 3.80 -10.52 -3.46
CA HIS A 17 2.83 -11.26 -2.64
C HIS A 17 3.18 -11.19 -1.15
N PHE A 18 4.45 -11.40 -0.80
CA PHE A 18 4.96 -11.50 0.56
C PHE A 18 5.24 -10.12 1.21
N LEU A 19 5.44 -10.10 2.53
CA LEU A 19 5.71 -8.86 3.26
C LEU A 19 7.12 -8.33 2.95
N PRO A 20 7.27 -7.07 2.50
CA PRO A 20 8.58 -6.48 2.24
C PRO A 20 9.26 -5.91 3.50
N HIS A 21 8.56 -5.86 4.63
CA HIS A 21 9.07 -5.25 5.85
C HIS A 21 8.54 -5.98 7.11
N PRO A 22 9.41 -6.35 8.07
CA PRO A 22 8.99 -7.01 9.32
C PRO A 22 7.94 -6.27 10.15
N LYS A 23 7.84 -4.94 10.06
CA LYS A 23 6.85 -4.12 10.78
C LYS A 23 5.42 -4.31 10.25
N LEU A 24 5.26 -4.98 9.11
CA LEU A 24 3.95 -5.29 8.53
C LEU A 24 3.36 -6.60 9.10
N HIS A 25 4.14 -7.40 9.82
CA HIS A 25 3.67 -8.61 10.47
C HIS A 25 2.64 -8.27 11.57
N ARG A 26 1.51 -8.97 11.58
CA ARG A 26 0.43 -8.82 12.58
C ARG A 26 0.02 -10.14 13.24
N GLY A 27 0.60 -11.26 12.79
CA GLY A 27 0.28 -12.59 13.29
C GLY A 27 1.08 -13.00 14.53
N PRO A 28 0.99 -14.28 14.91
CA PRO A 28 1.90 -14.89 15.88
C PRO A 28 3.35 -14.86 15.41
N LYS A 29 4.29 -14.62 16.35
CA LYS A 29 5.73 -14.44 16.07
C LYS A 29 6.35 -15.54 15.19
N PHE A 30 5.92 -16.79 15.35
CA PHE A 30 6.47 -17.92 14.59
C PHE A 30 6.14 -17.86 13.09
N LEU A 31 5.12 -17.11 12.68
CA LEU A 31 4.82 -16.90 11.26
C LEU A 31 5.70 -15.81 10.63
N GLY A 32 6.29 -14.92 11.43
CA GLY A 32 7.07 -13.79 10.93
C GLY A 32 8.25 -14.19 10.04
N GLU A 33 8.77 -15.41 10.21
CA GLU A 33 9.89 -15.96 9.42
C GLU A 33 9.47 -16.45 8.03
N VAL A 34 8.18 -16.72 7.81
CA VAL A 34 7.66 -17.30 6.54
C VAL A 34 6.78 -16.32 5.76
N GLU A 35 6.37 -15.20 6.37
CA GLU A 35 5.44 -14.26 5.76
C GLU A 35 6.09 -13.25 4.80
N GLY A 36 7.42 -13.09 4.85
CA GLY A 36 8.09 -11.94 4.22
C GLY A 36 9.56 -12.13 3.87
N SER A 37 10.17 -11.07 3.34
CA SER A 37 11.59 -11.03 2.98
C SER A 37 12.18 -9.62 3.12
N THR A 38 13.26 -9.49 3.86
CA THR A 38 14.02 -8.23 3.99
C THR A 38 14.77 -7.87 2.70
N THR A 39 15.16 -8.87 1.91
CA THR A 39 15.76 -8.68 0.59
C THR A 39 14.78 -7.99 -0.37
N LEU A 40 13.49 -8.35 -0.32
CA LEU A 40 12.45 -7.62 -1.06
C LEU A 40 12.45 -6.15 -0.63
N GLY A 41 12.37 -5.87 0.68
CA GLY A 41 12.41 -4.50 1.21
C GLY A 41 13.59 -3.67 0.71
N ALA A 42 14.78 -4.28 0.58
CA ALA A 42 15.95 -3.63 0.02
C ALA A 42 15.78 -3.29 -1.47
N GLN A 43 15.22 -4.19 -2.27
CA GLN A 43 14.93 -3.95 -3.70
C GLN A 43 13.93 -2.80 -3.89
N LEU A 44 12.85 -2.77 -3.10
CA LEU A 44 11.86 -1.68 -3.13
C LEU A 44 12.51 -0.32 -2.87
N LYS A 45 13.41 -0.26 -1.89
CA LYS A 45 14.14 0.96 -1.52
C LYS A 45 15.09 1.40 -2.64
N ALA A 46 15.81 0.46 -3.24
CA ALA A 46 16.71 0.73 -4.38
C ALA A 46 15.95 1.28 -5.60
N LEU A 47 14.73 0.80 -5.82
CA LEU A 47 13.84 1.30 -6.88
C LEU A 47 13.19 2.66 -6.55
N GLY A 48 13.40 3.20 -5.35
CA GLY A 48 12.79 4.48 -4.95
C GLY A 48 11.27 4.42 -4.82
N SER A 49 10.72 3.25 -4.48
CA SER A 49 9.27 3.05 -4.42
C SER A 49 8.59 4.03 -3.46
N LYS A 50 7.44 4.59 -3.86
CA LYS A 50 6.60 5.47 -3.04
C LYS A 50 5.38 4.75 -2.47
N VAL A 51 4.95 3.69 -3.16
CA VAL A 51 3.87 2.81 -2.73
C VAL A 51 4.27 1.38 -3.02
N HIS A 52 4.06 0.48 -2.05
CA HIS A 52 4.15 -0.95 -2.26
C HIS A 52 2.83 -1.65 -1.95
N LEU A 53 2.30 -2.37 -2.94
CA LEU A 53 1.12 -3.22 -2.78
C LEU A 53 1.56 -4.64 -2.43
N PHE A 54 0.90 -5.27 -1.46
CA PHE A 54 1.23 -6.63 -1.06
C PHE A 54 0.01 -7.47 -0.67
N GLY A 55 0.24 -8.70 -0.21
CA GLY A 55 -0.82 -9.62 0.24
C GLY A 55 -0.31 -10.63 1.26
N HIS A 56 -0.65 -11.90 1.01
CA HIS A 56 -0.24 -13.08 1.76
C HIS A 56 -0.91 -13.28 3.14
N THR A 57 -0.96 -12.27 3.99
CA THR A 57 -1.26 -12.49 5.42
C THR A 57 -2.74 -12.35 5.82
N HIS A 58 -3.61 -12.00 4.87
CA HIS A 58 -5.04 -11.76 5.12
C HIS A 58 -5.36 -10.62 6.13
N TRP A 59 -4.34 -9.90 6.58
CA TRP A 59 -4.49 -8.67 7.34
C TRP A 59 -4.77 -7.49 6.42
N ASP A 60 -5.69 -6.62 6.81
CA ASP A 60 -5.87 -5.34 6.13
C ASP A 60 -4.81 -4.38 6.67
N ILE A 61 -3.99 -3.85 5.77
CA ILE A 61 -2.90 -2.96 6.14
C ILE A 61 -2.88 -1.78 5.17
N ASP A 62 -2.80 -0.58 5.74
CA ASP A 62 -2.55 0.67 5.06
C ASP A 62 -1.69 1.53 6.00
N THR A 63 -0.39 1.59 5.74
CA THR A 63 0.55 2.27 6.64
C THR A 63 1.76 2.82 5.90
N SER A 64 2.41 3.83 6.46
CA SER A 64 3.61 4.43 5.87
C SER A 64 4.83 4.14 6.72
N ILE A 65 5.89 3.58 6.12
CA ILE A 65 7.16 3.29 6.79
C ILE A 65 8.29 3.85 5.92
N GLY A 66 9.14 4.71 6.49
CA GLY A 66 10.31 5.25 5.78
C GLY A 66 9.97 6.03 4.50
N GLY A 67 8.80 6.68 4.45
CA GLY A 67 8.35 7.43 3.28
C GLY A 67 7.77 6.58 2.14
N VAL A 68 7.55 5.28 2.38
CA VAL A 68 6.84 4.36 1.47
C VAL A 68 5.51 3.98 2.09
N ARG A 69 4.41 4.10 1.34
CA ARG A 69 3.09 3.60 1.75
C ARG A 69 2.96 2.11 1.39
N TYR A 70 2.69 1.27 2.37
CA TYR A 70 2.45 -0.16 2.22
C TYR A 70 0.96 -0.43 2.34
N MET A 71 0.38 -1.11 1.35
CA MET A 71 -1.05 -1.39 1.32
C MET A 71 -1.32 -2.85 0.92
N GLN A 72 -2.19 -3.54 1.68
CA GLN A 72 -2.83 -4.78 1.25
C GLN A 72 -4.31 -4.77 1.64
N ARG A 73 -5.17 -5.23 0.72
CA ARG A 73 -6.60 -5.40 0.93
C ARG A 73 -6.98 -6.83 0.54
N PRO A 74 -6.62 -7.82 1.37
CA PRO A 74 -6.76 -9.22 1.01
C PRO A 74 -8.24 -9.61 0.96
N LEU A 75 -8.57 -10.48 -0.01
CA LEU A 75 -9.90 -11.09 -0.07
C LEU A 75 -10.13 -12.02 1.13
N GLY A 76 -9.09 -12.77 1.54
CA GLY A 76 -9.19 -13.75 2.62
C GLY A 76 -10.05 -14.97 2.28
N TYR A 77 -10.15 -15.89 3.22
CA TYR A 77 -11.00 -17.07 3.12
C TYR A 77 -12.49 -16.71 3.26
N PRO A 78 -13.43 -17.55 2.76
CA PRO A 78 -14.86 -17.29 2.88
C PRO A 78 -15.35 -17.00 4.30
N LYS A 79 -14.79 -17.67 5.31
CA LYS A 79 -15.11 -17.43 6.73
C LYS A 79 -14.62 -16.04 7.17
N GLU A 80 -13.36 -15.71 6.89
CA GLU A 80 -12.76 -14.42 7.20
C GLU A 80 -13.53 -13.27 6.55
N ARG A 81 -13.99 -13.43 5.31
CA ARG A 81 -14.83 -12.43 4.62
C ARG A 81 -16.16 -12.16 5.31
N ARG A 82 -16.81 -13.22 5.82
CA ARG A 82 -18.10 -13.12 6.51
C ARG A 82 -17.96 -12.47 7.87
N GLU A 83 -16.86 -12.74 8.56
CA GLU A 83 -16.56 -12.21 9.90
C GLU A 83 -15.96 -10.80 9.84
N SER A 84 -15.27 -10.46 8.75
CA SER A 84 -14.77 -9.13 8.53
C SER A 84 -15.92 -8.21 8.10
N LEU A 85 -16.13 -7.10 8.82
CA LEU A 85 -16.90 -5.95 8.31
C LEU A 85 -16.24 -5.29 7.08
N ARG A 86 -15.17 -5.89 6.54
CA ARG A 86 -14.41 -5.43 5.37
C ARG A 86 -15.21 -5.76 4.11
N ARG A 87 -16.27 -4.97 3.87
CA ARG A 87 -16.81 -4.83 2.52
C ARG A 87 -15.67 -4.32 1.65
N ILE A 88 -15.22 -5.13 0.70
CA ILE A 88 -14.55 -4.60 -0.50
C ILE A 88 -15.62 -3.75 -1.21
N SER A 89 -15.79 -2.50 -0.80
CA SER A 89 -16.52 -1.52 -1.59
C SER A 89 -15.61 -1.08 -2.73
N ILE A 90 -15.89 -1.56 -3.94
CA ILE A 90 -15.45 -0.82 -5.13
C ILE A 90 -16.27 0.48 -5.13
N SER A 91 -15.78 1.49 -4.43
CA SER A 91 -16.29 2.84 -4.52
C SER A 91 -15.67 3.46 -5.76
N THR A 92 -16.44 3.61 -6.83
CA THR A 92 -16.12 4.54 -7.91
C THR A 92 -16.15 5.93 -7.28
N ALA A 93 -14.99 6.51 -6.99
CA ALA A 93 -14.93 7.88 -6.51
C ALA A 93 -15.43 8.79 -7.64
N SER A 94 -16.68 9.27 -7.52
CA SER A 94 -17.09 10.48 -8.23
C SER A 94 -16.37 11.65 -7.55
N SER A 95 -15.96 12.63 -8.33
CA SER A 95 -14.93 13.59 -7.99
C SER A 95 -15.32 14.65 -6.95
N THR A 96 -16.24 14.37 -6.03
CA THR A 96 -16.83 15.40 -5.15
C THR A 96 -16.84 15.07 -3.65
N ASP A 97 -16.79 13.81 -3.23
CA ASP A 97 -16.94 13.43 -1.80
C ASP A 97 -15.61 13.06 -1.11
N TRP A 98 -14.65 13.99 -1.14
CA TRP A 98 -13.26 13.76 -0.71
C TRP A 98 -13.01 13.79 0.80
N HIS A 99 -13.96 14.28 1.61
CA HIS A 99 -13.72 14.61 3.02
C HIS A 99 -14.25 13.58 4.03
N GLU A 100 -15.14 12.65 3.64
CA GLU A 100 -15.83 11.81 4.62
C GLU A 100 -15.45 10.33 4.60
N SER A 101 -14.84 9.80 3.53
CA SER A 101 -14.31 8.43 3.50
C SER A 101 -13.35 8.23 2.33
N PRO A 102 -12.07 7.88 2.55
CA PRO A 102 -11.20 7.59 1.42
C PRO A 102 -11.68 6.30 0.73
N PRO A 103 -11.92 6.32 -0.59
CA PRO A 103 -12.30 5.13 -1.35
C PRO A 103 -11.21 4.04 -1.24
N LEU A 104 -11.60 2.77 -1.36
CA LEU A 104 -10.71 1.59 -1.36
C LEU A 104 -9.84 1.48 -2.64
N ALA A 105 -9.34 2.61 -3.13
CA ALA A 105 -8.47 2.71 -4.27
C ALA A 105 -7.12 3.31 -3.85
N LEU A 106 -6.04 2.84 -4.47
CA LEU A 106 -4.77 3.53 -4.39
C LEU A 106 -4.87 4.85 -5.18
N ILE A 107 -5.24 5.93 -4.50
CA ILE A 107 -5.24 7.26 -5.09
C ILE A 107 -3.88 7.92 -4.82
N TRP A 108 -3.11 8.15 -5.89
CA TRP A 108 -1.87 8.91 -5.84
C TRP A 108 -2.18 10.40 -6.06
N HIS A 109 -1.96 11.22 -5.04
CA HIS A 109 -1.98 12.68 -5.18
C HIS A 109 -0.56 13.21 -5.42
N PRO A 110 -0.27 13.87 -6.56
CA PRO A 110 0.98 14.60 -6.72
C PRO A 110 0.94 15.84 -5.82
N VAL A 111 1.67 15.80 -4.70
CA VAL A 111 1.87 16.97 -3.84
C VAL A 111 2.51 18.07 -4.69
N HIS A 112 1.76 19.15 -4.95
CA HIS A 112 2.36 20.40 -5.38
C HIS A 112 2.87 21.07 -4.10
N LEU A 113 4.18 21.04 -3.87
CA LEU A 113 4.78 21.99 -2.94
C LEU A 113 4.53 23.39 -3.52
N MET A 114 3.71 24.17 -2.80
CA MET A 114 3.66 25.63 -2.92
C MET A 114 4.98 26.24 -2.44
#